data_AF-A0A7J8N7J3-F1
#
_entry.id   AF-A0A7J8N7J3-F1
#
_cell.length_a   1.000
_cell.length_b   1.000
_cell.length_c   1.000
_cell.angle_alpha   90.00
_cell.angle_beta   90.00
_cell.angle_gamma   90.00
#
_symmetry.space_group_name_H-M   'P 1'
#
loop_
_entity.id
_entity.type
_entity.pdbx_description
1 polymer ?
#
loop_
_entity_poly.entity_id
_entity_poly.type
_entity_poly.pdbx_seq_one_letter_code
_entity_poly.pdbx_strand_id
1 'polypeptide(L)'
;MDHLGRPIALDAGAQLYTVLEVCRAFERIFKEHLDGGRPGGDRIYGVFDNQLPAALKKLPFDRHLSVQNVRRVVSEADGYQPHLIAPEQGYRRLIEGALNYFRGPAEASVDAVHFVLKELVRKSIGETQELKRFPTLQADLAAAANEALERFRDESKKTAVRLVDMESSYLTVDFFRKLPQEVENKGGNPQAPVTDRYGEGHFRRIGSNVSSYIGMVSDTLKNTIPKAVVFCQVKEAKQSLLTRFYTQLGKKEGKQLLQLLDEDPALMERRQQCAKRLELYKAARDEIDSVSWTR
;
A
#
# COMPACT_ATOMS: atom_id res chain seq x y z
N MET A 1 31.53 23.49 -11.63
CA MET A 1 30.29 24.04 -12.23
C MET A 1 29.16 23.04 -12.15
N ASP A 2 29.42 21.77 -12.47
CA ASP A 2 28.38 20.74 -12.59
C ASP A 2 27.54 20.53 -11.33
N HIS A 3 28.13 20.67 -10.13
CA HIS A 3 27.40 20.58 -8.86
C HIS A 3 26.55 21.80 -8.50
N LEU A 4 26.79 22.97 -9.12
CA LEU A 4 26.02 24.20 -8.89
C LEU A 4 24.85 24.35 -9.86
N GLY A 5 24.79 23.48 -10.87
CA GLY A 5 23.80 23.47 -11.95
C GLY A 5 23.93 24.66 -12.93
N ARG A 6 23.13 24.62 -14.00
CA ARG A 6 23.10 25.65 -15.06
C ARG A 6 22.20 26.84 -14.70
N PRO A 7 22.44 28.04 -15.25
CA PRO A 7 21.52 29.17 -15.13
C PRO A 7 20.12 28.81 -15.62
N ILE A 8 19.09 29.37 -14.99
CA ILE A 8 17.70 29.18 -15.42
C ILE A 8 17.45 30.00 -16.69
N ALA A 9 16.80 29.39 -17.67
CA ALA A 9 16.44 30.06 -18.91
C ALA A 9 15.31 31.08 -18.70
N LEU A 10 15.32 32.16 -19.49
CA LEU A 10 14.28 33.19 -19.46
C LEU A 10 12.99 32.75 -20.18
N ASP A 11 13.10 31.80 -21.12
CA ASP A 11 11.98 31.24 -21.87
C ASP A 11 11.14 30.27 -21.02
N ALA A 12 9.81 30.40 -21.10
CA ALA A 12 8.87 29.58 -20.33
C ALA A 12 8.93 28.10 -20.74
N GLY A 13 9.18 27.80 -22.02
CA GLY A 13 9.34 26.43 -22.50
C GLY A 13 10.57 25.75 -21.89
N ALA A 14 11.70 26.46 -21.85
CA ALA A 14 12.93 25.99 -21.22
C ALA A 14 12.79 25.85 -19.68
N GLN A 15 12.03 26.73 -19.02
CA GLN A 15 11.69 26.59 -17.60
C GLN A 15 10.86 25.32 -17.34
N LEU A 16 9.81 25.11 -18.13
CA LEU A 16 8.98 23.91 -18.04
C LEU A 16 9.80 22.64 -18.25
N TYR A 17 10.67 22.63 -19.26
CA TYR A 17 11.58 21.51 -19.52
C TYR A 17 12.46 21.21 -18.30
N THR A 18 13.03 22.25 -17.69
CA THR A 18 13.88 22.11 -16.49
C THR A 18 13.09 21.50 -15.33
N VAL A 19 11.87 21.97 -15.05
CA VAL A 19 11.01 21.38 -13.99
C VAL A 19 10.74 19.90 -14.28
N LEU A 20 10.38 19.56 -15.52
CA LEU A 20 10.08 18.19 -15.91
C LEU A 20 11.32 17.27 -15.81
N GLU A 21 12.50 17.76 -16.16
CA GLU A 21 13.75 17.02 -16.04
C GLU A 21 14.04 16.67 -14.57
N VAL A 22 13.91 17.63 -13.66
CA VAL A 22 14.09 17.41 -12.21
C VAL A 22 13.06 16.43 -11.67
N CYS A 23 11.79 16.54 -12.08
CA CYS A 23 10.74 15.60 -11.67
C CYS A 23 11.04 14.18 -12.15
N ARG A 24 11.52 14.00 -13.39
CA ARG A 24 11.92 12.69 -13.93
C ARG A 24 13.12 12.10 -13.18
N ALA A 25 14.07 12.92 -12.76
CA ALA A 25 15.19 12.48 -11.93
C ALA A 25 14.70 11.92 -10.58
N PHE A 26 13.78 12.63 -9.92
CA PHE A 26 13.11 12.15 -8.72
C PHE A 26 12.34 10.84 -8.96
N GLU A 27 11.54 10.75 -10.01
CA GLU A 27 10.76 9.55 -10.32
C GLU A 27 11.65 8.33 -10.60
N ARG A 28 12.80 8.53 -11.24
CA ARG A 28 13.79 7.47 -11.46
C ARG A 28 14.30 6.94 -10.12
N ILE A 29 14.76 7.82 -9.22
CA ILE A 29 15.26 7.43 -7.89
C ILE A 29 14.16 6.76 -7.07
N PHE A 30 12.93 7.25 -7.12
CA PHE A 30 11.80 6.64 -6.43
C PHE A 30 11.50 5.23 -6.94
N LYS A 31 11.52 5.02 -8.27
CA LYS A 31 11.34 3.70 -8.89
C LYS A 31 12.44 2.73 -8.49
N GLU A 32 13.70 3.18 -8.45
CA GLU A 32 14.84 2.37 -7.99
C GLU A 32 14.67 1.92 -6.53
N HIS A 33 14.14 2.79 -5.66
CA HIS A 33 13.82 2.43 -4.27
C HIS A 33 12.70 1.39 -4.16
N LEU A 34 11.72 1.46 -5.06
CA LEU A 34 10.55 0.59 -5.04
C LEU A 34 10.83 -0.79 -5.65
N ASP A 35 11.63 -0.85 -6.71
CA ASP A 35 11.95 -2.08 -7.46
C ASP A 35 12.98 -3.00 -6.75
N GLY A 36 13.39 -2.66 -5.52
CA GLY A 36 14.27 -3.53 -4.72
C GLY A 36 15.77 -3.34 -4.98
N GLY A 37 16.18 -2.32 -5.75
CA GLY A 37 17.60 -1.91 -5.80
C GLY A 37 18.12 -1.37 -4.46
N ARG A 38 17.21 -1.19 -3.49
CA ARG A 38 17.38 -0.61 -2.15
C ARG A 38 16.33 -1.21 -1.20
N PRO A 39 16.46 -1.07 0.14
CA PRO A 39 15.58 -1.72 1.13
C PRO A 39 14.11 -1.23 1.16
N GLY A 40 13.65 -0.46 0.18
CA GLY A 40 12.26 -0.01 0.07
C GLY A 40 11.29 -1.15 -0.24
N GLY A 41 11.59 -1.93 -1.28
CA GLY A 41 10.82 -3.11 -1.66
C GLY A 41 10.76 -4.17 -0.54
N ASP A 42 11.90 -4.45 0.10
CA ASP A 42 12.01 -5.43 1.20
C ASP A 42 11.09 -5.10 2.39
N ARG A 43 10.91 -3.81 2.70
CA ARG A 43 9.99 -3.39 3.77
C ARG A 43 8.54 -3.69 3.43
N ILE A 44 8.15 -3.58 2.16
CA ILE A 44 6.80 -3.92 1.70
C ILE A 44 6.59 -5.44 1.81
N TYR A 45 7.55 -6.26 1.39
CA TYR A 45 7.50 -7.72 1.62
C TYR A 45 7.37 -8.04 3.11
N GLY A 46 8.11 -7.33 3.97
CA GLY A 46 8.01 -7.49 5.42
C GLY A 46 6.59 -7.23 5.98
N VAL A 47 5.80 -6.35 5.38
CA VAL A 47 4.39 -6.15 5.76
C VAL A 47 3.57 -7.39 5.41
N PHE A 48 3.72 -7.93 4.20
CA PHE A 48 2.89 -9.03 3.72
C PHE A 48 3.30 -10.41 4.23
N ASP A 49 4.60 -10.65 4.38
CA ASP A 49 5.12 -11.97 4.75
C ASP A 49 5.21 -12.16 6.27
N ASN A 50 5.30 -11.06 7.03
CA ASN A 50 5.45 -11.10 8.49
C ASN A 50 4.27 -10.44 9.22
N GLN A 51 4.00 -9.16 8.95
CA GLN A 51 3.04 -8.40 9.77
C GLN A 51 1.60 -8.87 9.57
N LEU A 52 1.14 -9.01 8.32
CA LEU A 52 -0.21 -9.47 8.01
C LEU A 52 -0.46 -10.88 8.57
N PRO A 53 0.40 -11.90 8.32
CA PRO A 53 0.16 -13.24 8.85
C PRO A 53 0.20 -13.30 10.37
N ALA A 54 1.05 -12.48 11.01
CA ALA A 54 1.07 -12.36 12.47
C ALA A 54 -0.22 -11.71 13.01
N ALA A 55 -0.75 -10.70 12.32
CA ALA A 55 -2.01 -10.05 12.69
C ALA A 55 -3.20 -11.01 12.56
N LEU A 56 -3.26 -11.79 11.47
CA LEU A 56 -4.30 -12.82 11.27
C LEU A 56 -4.29 -13.88 12.38
N LYS A 57 -3.10 -14.33 12.80
CA LYS A 57 -2.96 -15.30 13.90
C LYS A 57 -3.37 -14.78 15.28
N LYS A 58 -3.38 -13.46 15.48
CA LYS A 58 -3.73 -12.81 16.76
C LYS A 58 -5.23 -12.53 16.89
N LEU A 59 -6.04 -12.86 15.89
CA LEU A 59 -7.47 -12.63 15.93
C LEU A 59 -8.14 -13.48 17.01
N PRO A 60 -9.17 -12.98 17.71
CA PRO A 60 -9.73 -13.61 18.90
C PRO A 60 -10.72 -14.74 18.56
N PHE A 61 -10.36 -15.65 17.64
CA PHE A 61 -11.23 -16.73 17.20
C PHE A 61 -11.55 -17.73 18.31
N ASP A 62 -10.62 -17.99 19.25
CA ASP A 62 -10.87 -18.86 20.40
C ASP A 62 -12.03 -18.36 21.28
N ARG A 63 -12.11 -17.04 21.48
CA ARG A 63 -13.20 -16.41 22.23
C ARG A 63 -14.49 -16.45 21.43
N HIS A 64 -14.43 -16.11 20.14
CA HIS A 64 -15.59 -16.07 19.25
C HIS A 64 -16.21 -17.46 19.03
N LEU A 65 -15.39 -18.50 18.92
CA LEU A 65 -15.80 -19.89 18.68
C LEU A 65 -15.88 -20.71 19.97
N SER A 66 -15.85 -20.06 21.14
CA SER A 66 -16.09 -20.73 22.42
C SER A 66 -17.45 -21.43 22.41
N VAL A 67 -17.52 -22.61 23.04
CA VAL A 67 -18.74 -23.45 23.06
C VAL A 67 -19.95 -22.68 23.59
N GLN A 68 -19.74 -21.82 24.59
CA GLN A 68 -20.77 -20.96 25.15
C GLN A 68 -21.30 -19.96 24.12
N ASN A 69 -20.40 -19.29 23.37
CA ASN A 69 -20.81 -18.33 22.34
C ASN A 69 -21.47 -19.02 21.15
N VAL A 70 -20.92 -20.15 20.70
CA VAL A 70 -21.50 -20.95 19.61
C VAL A 70 -22.90 -21.41 19.98
N ARG A 71 -23.10 -21.96 21.18
CA ARG A 71 -24.43 -22.34 21.69
C ARG A 71 -25.39 -21.16 21.65
N ARG A 72 -24.99 -20.01 22.20
CA ARG A 72 -25.82 -18.81 22.23
C ARG A 72 -26.23 -18.37 20.82
N VAL A 73 -25.27 -18.18 19.91
CA VAL A 73 -25.54 -17.66 18.55
C VAL A 73 -26.39 -18.63 17.72
N VAL A 74 -26.12 -19.95 17.81
CA VAL A 74 -26.88 -20.96 17.08
C VAL A 74 -28.30 -21.06 17.63
N SER A 75 -28.48 -21.16 18.95
CA SER A 75 -29.81 -21.20 19.57
C SER A 75 -30.64 -19.93 19.33
N GLU A 76 -30.01 -18.76 19.27
CA GLU A 76 -30.68 -17.49 18.92
C GLU A 76 -31.08 -17.41 17.44
N ALA A 77 -30.32 -18.06 16.55
CA ALA A 77 -30.52 -17.96 15.10
C ALA A 77 -31.59 -18.95 14.59
N ASP A 78 -31.62 -20.18 15.11
CA ASP A 78 -32.46 -21.24 14.54
C ASP A 78 -33.87 -21.33 15.18
N GLY A 79 -34.14 -20.50 16.21
CA GLY A 79 -35.42 -20.48 16.90
C GLY A 79 -35.75 -21.77 17.67
N TYR A 80 -37.02 -21.98 18.00
CA TYR A 80 -37.51 -23.11 18.80
C TYR A 80 -37.68 -24.43 18.02
N GLN A 81 -37.38 -24.47 16.71
CA GLN A 81 -37.73 -25.61 15.86
C GLN A 81 -36.49 -26.29 15.24
N PRO A 82 -36.18 -27.54 15.63
CA PRO A 82 -35.12 -28.37 15.04
C PRO A 82 -35.28 -28.55 13.53
N HIS A 83 -34.29 -28.12 12.73
CA HIS A 83 -34.19 -28.50 11.33
C HIS A 83 -33.34 -29.78 11.21
N LEU A 84 -33.84 -30.79 10.49
CA LEU A 84 -33.23 -32.13 10.31
C LEU A 84 -31.99 -32.13 9.39
N ILE A 85 -31.67 -30.99 8.79
CA ILE A 85 -30.49 -30.74 7.96
C ILE A 85 -29.90 -29.46 8.56
N ALA A 86 -28.63 -29.50 8.97
CA ALA A 86 -27.90 -28.53 9.80
C ALA A 86 -28.42 -27.06 9.84
N PRO A 87 -28.30 -26.38 10.99
CA PRO A 87 -28.74 -24.98 11.13
C PRO A 87 -27.91 -24.00 10.27
N GLU A 88 -28.40 -23.64 9.09
CA GLU A 88 -27.69 -22.73 8.18
C GLU A 88 -27.55 -21.31 8.75
N GLN A 89 -28.55 -20.79 9.49
CA GLN A 89 -28.52 -19.41 9.98
C GLN A 89 -27.52 -19.22 11.11
N GLY A 90 -27.46 -20.13 12.08
CA GLY A 90 -26.45 -20.11 13.14
C GLY A 90 -25.02 -20.18 12.59
N TYR A 91 -24.77 -21.09 11.64
CA TYR A 91 -23.49 -21.20 10.95
C TYR A 91 -23.11 -19.92 10.22
N ARG A 92 -24.03 -19.39 9.40
CA ARG A 92 -23.80 -18.17 8.62
C ARG A 92 -23.46 -16.98 9.53
N ARG A 93 -24.22 -16.76 10.61
CA ARG A 93 -23.93 -15.67 11.57
C ARG A 93 -22.58 -15.82 12.27
N LEU A 94 -22.20 -17.04 12.65
CA LEU A 94 -20.90 -17.29 13.27
C LEU A 94 -19.75 -16.98 12.31
N ILE A 95 -19.89 -17.42 11.06
CA ILE A 95 -18.92 -17.17 9.99
C ILE A 95 -18.82 -15.67 9.70
N GLU A 96 -19.93 -15.00 9.39
CA GLU A 96 -19.95 -13.56 9.11
C GLU A 96 -19.31 -12.75 10.26
N GLY A 97 -19.67 -13.06 11.51
CA GLY A 97 -19.08 -12.42 12.68
C GLY A 97 -17.58 -12.66 12.81
N ALA A 98 -17.10 -13.84 12.41
CA ALA A 98 -15.67 -14.15 12.41
C ALA A 98 -14.93 -13.44 11.27
N LEU A 99 -15.48 -13.46 10.05
CA LEU A 99 -14.86 -12.85 8.88
C LEU A 99 -14.70 -11.34 9.02
N ASN A 100 -15.60 -10.68 9.77
CA ASN A 100 -15.49 -9.25 10.06
C ASN A 100 -14.19 -8.87 10.79
N TYR A 101 -13.58 -9.78 11.56
CA TYR A 101 -12.29 -9.53 12.21
C TYR A 101 -11.14 -9.36 11.21
N PHE A 102 -11.26 -9.87 9.97
CA PHE A 102 -10.22 -9.71 8.95
C PHE A 102 -10.12 -8.29 8.38
N ARG A 103 -11.16 -7.46 8.52
CA ARG A 103 -11.12 -6.05 8.09
C ARG A 103 -9.96 -5.30 8.72
N GLY A 104 -9.77 -5.43 10.04
CA GLY A 104 -8.71 -4.73 10.78
C GLY A 104 -7.30 -5.00 10.23
N PRO A 105 -6.86 -6.27 10.15
CA PRO A 105 -5.58 -6.63 9.54
C PRO A 105 -5.43 -6.22 8.07
N ALA A 106 -6.50 -6.26 7.28
CA ALA A 106 -6.48 -5.80 5.88
C ALA A 106 -6.22 -4.29 5.78
N GLU A 107 -6.92 -3.49 6.59
CA GLU A 107 -6.71 -2.04 6.66
C GLU A 107 -5.32 -1.68 7.20
N ALA A 108 -4.86 -2.38 8.25
CA ALA A 108 -3.54 -2.16 8.82
C ALA A 108 -2.41 -2.46 7.81
N SER A 109 -2.59 -3.45 6.94
CA SER A 109 -1.64 -3.76 5.88
C SER A 109 -1.57 -2.65 4.82
N VAL A 110 -2.72 -2.08 4.46
CA VAL A 110 -2.83 -0.89 3.60
C VAL A 110 -2.08 0.30 4.21
N ASP A 111 -2.32 0.57 5.49
CA ASP A 111 -1.72 1.70 6.21
C ASP A 111 -0.20 1.56 6.36
N ALA A 112 0.28 0.35 6.64
CA ALA A 112 1.71 0.06 6.75
C ALA A 112 2.44 0.28 5.42
N VAL A 113 1.86 -0.16 4.29
CA VAL A 113 2.44 0.06 2.95
C VAL A 113 2.43 1.54 2.60
N HIS A 114 1.34 2.27 2.87
CA HIS A 114 1.27 3.71 2.68
C HIS A 114 2.40 4.45 3.42
N PHE A 115 2.63 4.10 4.69
CA PHE A 115 3.72 4.68 5.48
C PHE A 115 5.10 4.43 4.84
N VAL A 116 5.33 3.21 4.34
CA VAL A 116 6.57 2.88 3.61
C VAL A 116 6.70 3.77 2.37
N LEU A 117 5.65 3.92 1.56
CA LEU A 117 5.66 4.74 0.35
C LEU A 117 5.96 6.22 0.64
N LYS A 118 5.36 6.81 1.69
CA LYS A 118 5.66 8.20 2.11
C LYS A 118 7.12 8.36 2.51
N GLU A 119 7.67 7.41 3.25
CA GLU A 119 9.09 7.42 3.59
C GLU A 119 9.99 7.31 2.36
N LEU A 120 9.60 6.53 1.35
CA LEU A 120 10.35 6.42 0.09
C LEU A 120 10.30 7.73 -0.71
N VAL A 121 9.16 8.43 -0.74
CA VAL A 121 9.07 9.77 -1.34
C VAL A 121 10.04 10.72 -0.64
N ARG A 122 10.01 10.78 0.71
CA ARG A 122 10.89 11.65 1.50
C ARG A 122 12.37 11.37 1.23
N LYS A 123 12.77 10.10 1.18
CA LYS A 123 14.15 9.69 0.87
C LYS A 123 14.55 10.06 -0.56
N SER A 124 13.69 9.76 -1.53
CA SER A 124 13.96 10.04 -2.94
C SER A 124 14.14 11.54 -3.21
N ILE A 125 13.34 12.37 -2.54
CA ILE A 125 13.50 13.83 -2.56
C ILE A 125 14.88 14.25 -2.03
N GLY A 126 15.31 13.72 -0.88
CA GLY A 126 16.60 14.07 -0.28
C GLY A 126 17.82 13.65 -1.10
N GLU A 127 17.67 12.59 -1.90
CA GLU A 127 18.74 12.08 -2.76
C GLU A 127 18.80 12.72 -4.15
N THR A 128 17.71 13.31 -4.62
CA THR A 128 17.65 14.01 -5.91
C THR A 128 18.45 15.31 -5.79
N GLN A 129 19.70 15.32 -6.28
CA GLN A 129 20.61 16.46 -6.12
C GLN A 129 20.10 17.71 -6.84
N GLU A 130 19.47 17.52 -8.00
CA GLU A 130 18.90 18.59 -8.81
C GLU A 130 17.76 19.31 -8.09
N LEU A 131 17.01 18.58 -7.25
CA LEU A 131 15.86 19.10 -6.52
C LEU A 131 16.27 19.97 -5.32
N LYS A 132 17.44 19.72 -4.71
CA LYS A 132 17.98 20.52 -3.60
C LYS A 132 18.16 22.00 -3.95
N ARG A 133 18.30 22.29 -5.25
CA ARG A 133 18.49 23.64 -5.78
C ARG A 133 17.20 24.47 -5.78
N PHE A 134 16.05 23.81 -5.70
CA PHE A 134 14.73 24.40 -5.90
C PHE A 134 13.79 24.07 -4.73
N PRO A 135 13.91 24.76 -3.58
CA PRO A 135 13.12 24.46 -2.38
C PRO A 135 11.61 24.54 -2.61
N THR A 136 11.15 25.49 -3.44
CA THR A 136 9.73 25.64 -3.78
C THR A 136 9.22 24.44 -4.58
N LEU A 137 9.93 24.05 -5.64
CA LEU A 137 9.61 22.83 -6.40
C LEU A 137 9.65 21.58 -5.52
N GLN A 138 10.61 21.50 -4.59
CA GLN A 138 10.72 20.39 -3.65
C GLN A 138 9.47 20.27 -2.76
N ALA A 139 8.99 21.39 -2.21
CA ALA A 139 7.80 21.42 -1.38
C ALA A 139 6.53 21.06 -2.17
N ASP A 140 6.35 21.63 -3.36
CA ASP A 140 5.20 21.37 -4.22
C ASP A 140 5.18 19.91 -4.72
N LEU A 141 6.34 19.36 -5.10
CA LEU A 141 6.48 17.96 -5.50
C LEU A 141 6.19 17.02 -4.32
N ALA A 142 6.69 17.32 -3.13
CA ALA A 142 6.40 16.54 -1.93
C ALA A 142 4.90 16.55 -1.60
N ALA A 143 4.26 17.71 -1.66
CA ALA A 143 2.83 17.85 -1.42
C ALA A 143 2.01 17.05 -2.44
N ALA A 144 2.32 17.19 -3.73
CA ALA A 144 1.62 16.47 -4.79
C ALA A 144 1.79 14.95 -4.72
N ALA A 145 3.01 14.48 -4.42
CA ALA A 145 3.28 13.06 -4.23
C ALA A 145 2.51 12.50 -3.02
N ASN A 146 2.51 13.20 -1.88
CA ASN A 146 1.75 12.79 -0.70
C ASN A 146 0.24 12.75 -0.97
N GLU A 147 -0.31 13.77 -1.63
CA GLU A 147 -1.72 13.79 -2.02
C GLU A 147 -2.08 12.60 -2.92
N ALA A 148 -1.19 12.23 -3.85
CA ALA A 148 -1.37 11.05 -4.68
C ALA A 148 -1.39 9.75 -3.87
N LEU A 149 -0.43 9.59 -2.95
CA LEU A 149 -0.37 8.42 -2.08
C LEU A 149 -1.63 8.29 -1.20
N GLU A 150 -2.18 9.38 -0.67
CA GLU A 150 -3.43 9.31 0.11
C GLU A 150 -4.59 8.78 -0.74
N ARG A 151 -4.74 9.22 -1.99
CA ARG A 151 -5.78 8.71 -2.89
C ARG A 151 -5.60 7.23 -3.20
N PHE A 152 -4.37 6.80 -3.45
CA PHE A 152 -4.08 5.39 -3.73
C PHE A 152 -4.35 4.51 -2.50
N ARG A 153 -4.01 5.01 -1.30
CA ARG A 153 -4.34 4.36 -0.03
C ARG A 153 -5.85 4.20 0.12
N ASP A 154 -6.64 5.24 -0.12
CA ASP A 154 -8.10 5.19 0.06
C ASP A 154 -8.75 4.17 -0.89
N GLU A 155 -8.35 4.14 -2.16
CA GLU A 155 -8.84 3.15 -3.13
C GLU A 155 -8.42 1.72 -2.77
N SER A 156 -7.19 1.56 -2.28
CA SER A 156 -6.70 0.25 -1.83
C SER A 156 -7.38 -0.21 -0.57
N LYS A 157 -7.69 0.68 0.38
CA LYS A 157 -8.46 0.37 1.59
C LYS A 157 -9.85 -0.14 1.23
N LYS A 158 -10.55 0.57 0.33
CA LYS A 158 -11.85 0.13 -0.20
C LYS A 158 -11.76 -1.26 -0.83
N THR A 159 -10.74 -1.50 -1.66
CA THR A 159 -10.56 -2.78 -2.35
C THR A 159 -10.22 -3.92 -1.38
N ALA A 160 -9.30 -3.70 -0.44
CA ALA A 160 -8.92 -4.70 0.55
C ALA A 160 -10.10 -5.10 1.46
N VAL A 161 -10.91 -4.13 1.88
CA VAL A 161 -12.11 -4.39 2.66
C VAL A 161 -13.17 -5.12 1.82
N ARG A 162 -13.35 -4.75 0.55
CA ARG A 162 -14.26 -5.46 -0.37
C ARG A 162 -13.89 -6.94 -0.53
N LEU A 163 -12.60 -7.28 -0.55
CA LEU A 163 -12.18 -8.69 -0.60
C LEU A 163 -12.70 -9.47 0.62
N VAL A 164 -12.63 -8.90 1.81
CA VAL A 164 -13.18 -9.52 3.04
C VAL A 164 -14.71 -9.63 2.97
N ASP A 165 -15.35 -8.60 2.44
CA ASP A 165 -16.81 -8.54 2.34
C ASP A 165 -17.35 -9.55 1.33
N MET A 166 -16.62 -9.79 0.24
CA MET A 166 -16.95 -10.81 -0.75
C MET A 166 -16.94 -12.22 -0.15
N GLU A 167 -15.93 -12.57 0.65
CA GLU A 167 -15.85 -13.85 1.36
C GLU A 167 -17.01 -14.02 2.36
N SER A 168 -17.51 -12.92 2.92
CA SER A 168 -18.66 -12.93 3.83
C SER A 168 -20.00 -13.00 3.10
N SER A 169 -20.08 -12.47 1.88
CA SER A 169 -21.33 -12.38 1.12
C SER A 169 -21.75 -13.70 0.49
N TYR A 170 -20.78 -14.57 0.15
CA TYR A 170 -21.06 -15.87 -0.43
C TYR A 170 -20.11 -16.94 0.14
N LEU A 171 -20.70 -17.88 0.88
CA LEU A 171 -19.95 -18.97 1.49
C LEU A 171 -19.55 -20.00 0.44
N THR A 172 -18.30 -20.47 0.51
CA THR A 172 -17.77 -21.49 -0.40
C THR A 172 -18.42 -22.85 -0.13
N VAL A 173 -19.50 -23.16 -0.83
CA VAL A 173 -20.32 -24.37 -0.58
C VAL A 173 -19.54 -25.68 -0.70
N ASP A 174 -18.56 -25.75 -1.61
CA ASP A 174 -17.74 -26.95 -1.82
C ASP A 174 -16.88 -27.30 -0.60
N PHE A 175 -16.54 -26.33 0.24
CA PHE A 175 -15.88 -26.59 1.51
C PHE A 175 -16.78 -27.46 2.41
N PHE A 176 -18.04 -27.06 2.56
CA PHE A 176 -18.99 -27.74 3.44
C PHE A 176 -19.40 -29.11 2.92
N ARG A 177 -19.42 -29.31 1.60
CA ARG A 177 -19.65 -30.63 0.98
C ARG A 177 -18.56 -31.65 1.29
N LYS A 178 -17.33 -31.18 1.56
CA LYS A 178 -16.15 -32.03 1.82
C LYS A 178 -15.85 -32.24 3.30
N LEU A 179 -16.55 -31.53 4.19
CA LEU A 179 -16.44 -31.79 5.62
C LEU A 179 -16.75 -33.26 5.87
N PRO A 180 -15.92 -34.00 6.65
CA PRO A 180 -16.22 -35.37 6.99
C PRO A 180 -17.64 -35.42 7.54
N GLN A 181 -18.53 -36.10 6.80
CA GLN A 181 -19.74 -36.65 7.40
C GLN A 181 -19.25 -37.77 8.31
N GLU A 182 -18.66 -37.43 9.47
CA GLU A 182 -18.55 -38.37 10.57
C GLU A 182 -19.96 -38.60 11.13
N VAL A 183 -20.71 -39.38 10.34
CA VAL A 183 -21.24 -40.67 10.77
C VAL A 183 -22.38 -40.52 11.79
N GLU A 184 -23.59 -40.35 11.25
CA GLU A 184 -24.77 -41.11 11.71
C GLU A 184 -24.53 -42.64 11.69
N ASN A 185 -23.45 -43.12 11.04
CA ASN A 185 -23.12 -44.55 10.84
C ASN A 185 -22.28 -45.21 11.97
N LYS A 186 -22.28 -44.69 13.19
CA LYS A 186 -21.66 -45.33 14.37
C LYS A 186 -22.69 -45.33 15.49
N GLY A 187 -23.63 -46.27 15.40
CA GLY A 187 -24.29 -46.88 16.55
C GLY A 187 -25.19 -45.98 17.39
N GLY A 188 -25.82 -44.97 16.82
CA GLY A 188 -26.87 -44.22 17.51
C GLY A 188 -28.13 -45.06 17.63
N ASN A 189 -28.37 -45.65 18.81
CA ASN A 189 -29.62 -46.33 19.12
C ASN A 189 -30.80 -45.39 18.80
N PRO A 190 -31.81 -45.78 17.97
CA PRO A 190 -32.92 -44.90 17.58
C PRO A 190 -33.77 -44.40 18.75
N GLN A 191 -33.52 -44.92 19.96
CA GLN A 191 -34.20 -44.61 21.22
C GLN A 191 -33.43 -43.65 22.16
N ALA A 192 -32.28 -43.09 21.75
CA ALA A 192 -31.61 -42.08 22.57
C ALA A 192 -32.47 -40.80 22.67
N PRO A 193 -32.66 -40.22 23.87
CA PRO A 193 -33.53 -39.08 24.05
C PRO A 193 -33.03 -37.87 23.25
N VAL A 194 -33.95 -37.09 22.69
CA VAL A 194 -33.71 -35.90 21.83
C VAL A 194 -32.73 -34.90 22.48
N THR A 195 -32.61 -34.92 23.82
CA THR A 195 -31.68 -34.12 24.62
C THR A 195 -30.20 -34.34 24.29
N ASP A 196 -29.78 -35.54 23.86
CA ASP A 196 -28.36 -35.80 23.54
C ASP A 196 -27.96 -35.34 22.12
N ARG A 197 -28.94 -35.14 21.23
CA ARG A 197 -28.68 -34.59 19.88
C ARG A 197 -28.24 -33.13 19.90
N TYR A 198 -28.52 -32.42 20.99
CA TYR A 198 -28.08 -31.04 21.30
C TYR A 198 -27.03 -30.99 22.42
N GLY A 199 -26.36 -32.11 22.67
CA GLY A 199 -25.26 -32.19 23.61
C GLY A 199 -24.13 -31.22 23.26
N GLU A 200 -23.27 -30.94 24.24
CA GLU A 200 -22.12 -30.04 24.08
C GLU A 200 -21.22 -30.40 22.88
N GLY A 201 -21.18 -31.69 22.51
CA GLY A 201 -20.47 -32.20 21.33
C GLY A 201 -20.97 -31.64 20.00
N HIS A 202 -22.26 -31.32 19.85
CA HIS A 202 -22.80 -30.69 18.65
C HIS A 202 -22.22 -29.28 18.45
N PHE A 203 -22.29 -28.44 19.48
CA PHE A 203 -21.75 -27.07 19.42
C PHE A 203 -20.23 -27.05 19.25
N ARG A 204 -19.49 -28.00 19.85
CA ARG A 204 -18.05 -28.16 19.59
C ARG A 204 -17.76 -28.48 18.13
N ARG A 205 -18.56 -29.37 17.50
CA ARG A 205 -18.43 -29.70 16.08
C ARG A 205 -18.69 -28.49 15.18
N ILE A 206 -19.73 -27.71 15.48
CA ILE A 206 -20.00 -26.43 14.78
C ILE A 206 -18.79 -25.51 14.87
N GLY A 207 -18.28 -25.27 16.09
CA GLY A 207 -17.10 -24.42 16.31
C GLY A 207 -15.89 -24.89 15.51
N SER A 208 -15.62 -26.20 15.50
CA SER A 208 -14.52 -26.79 14.72
C SER A 208 -14.70 -26.59 13.21
N ASN A 209 -15.89 -26.82 12.67
CA ASN A 209 -16.18 -26.65 11.25
C ASN A 209 -16.02 -25.18 10.81
N VAL A 210 -16.57 -24.26 11.62
CA VAL A 210 -16.44 -22.82 11.39
C VAL A 210 -14.97 -22.39 11.48
N SER A 211 -14.21 -22.90 12.45
CA SER A 211 -12.77 -22.64 12.57
C SER A 211 -12.00 -23.08 11.33
N SER A 212 -12.29 -24.27 10.80
CA SER A 212 -11.66 -24.77 9.57
C SER A 212 -12.02 -23.90 8.36
N TYR A 213 -13.27 -23.43 8.25
CA TYR A 213 -13.69 -22.53 7.18
C TYR A 213 -12.96 -21.19 7.26
N ILE A 214 -12.90 -20.58 8.46
CA ILE A 214 -12.16 -19.33 8.70
C ILE A 214 -10.68 -19.51 8.37
N GLY A 215 -10.09 -20.66 8.70
CA GLY A 215 -8.70 -20.99 8.33
C GLY A 215 -8.47 -20.96 6.82
N MET A 216 -9.35 -21.60 6.05
CA MET A 216 -9.30 -21.56 4.58
C MET A 216 -9.44 -20.13 4.04
N VAL A 217 -10.40 -19.35 4.54
CA VAL A 217 -10.58 -17.95 4.12
C VAL A 217 -9.37 -17.10 4.50
N SER A 218 -8.78 -17.31 5.68
CA SER A 218 -7.55 -16.66 6.12
C SER A 218 -6.40 -16.93 5.16
N ASP A 219 -6.23 -18.17 4.69
CA ASP A 219 -5.19 -18.53 3.72
C ASP A 219 -5.44 -17.88 2.35
N THR A 220 -6.70 -17.77 1.92
CA THR A 220 -7.06 -17.03 0.71
C THR A 220 -6.74 -15.54 0.86
N LEU A 221 -7.20 -14.90 1.93
CA LEU A 221 -7.00 -13.46 2.19
C LEU A 221 -5.53 -13.09 2.36
N LYS A 222 -4.73 -13.97 2.97
CA LYS A 222 -3.27 -13.81 3.07
C LYS A 222 -2.61 -13.65 1.70
N ASN A 223 -3.19 -14.22 0.64
CA ASN A 223 -2.68 -14.13 -0.72
C ASN A 223 -3.35 -13.02 -1.56
N THR A 224 -4.64 -12.73 -1.34
CA THR A 224 -5.38 -11.76 -2.15
C THR A 224 -5.22 -10.32 -1.67
N ILE A 225 -5.10 -10.10 -0.35
CA ILE A 225 -4.87 -8.75 0.22
C ILE A 225 -3.57 -8.13 -0.32
N PRO A 226 -2.39 -8.79 -0.26
CA PRO A 226 -1.17 -8.23 -0.83
C PRO A 226 -1.31 -7.87 -2.30
N LYS A 227 -1.98 -8.71 -3.11
CA LYS A 227 -2.21 -8.43 -4.53
C LYS A 227 -3.04 -7.16 -4.74
N ALA A 228 -4.11 -6.97 -3.97
CA ALA A 228 -4.91 -5.76 -4.02
C ALA A 228 -4.12 -4.51 -3.59
N VAL A 229 -3.34 -4.60 -2.51
CA VAL A 229 -2.51 -3.49 -2.03
C VAL A 229 -1.44 -3.14 -3.05
N VAL A 230 -0.74 -4.12 -3.61
CA VAL A 230 0.27 -3.88 -4.65
C VAL A 230 -0.36 -3.27 -5.89
N PHE A 231 -1.52 -3.77 -6.33
CA PHE A 231 -2.19 -3.26 -7.53
C PHE A 231 -2.68 -1.82 -7.36
N CYS A 232 -3.37 -1.51 -6.25
CA CYS A 232 -3.99 -0.21 -6.05
C CYS A 232 -3.03 0.86 -5.50
N GLN A 233 -2.00 0.48 -4.75
CA GLN A 233 -1.04 1.43 -4.16
C GLN A 233 0.33 1.38 -4.81
N VAL A 234 1.02 0.24 -4.74
CA VAL A 234 2.44 0.17 -5.11
C VAL A 234 2.63 0.42 -6.60
N LYS A 235 1.82 -0.24 -7.44
CA LYS A 235 1.83 -0.07 -8.89
C LYS A 235 1.42 1.33 -9.30
N GLU A 236 0.36 1.89 -8.71
CA GLU A 236 -0.10 3.26 -8.99
C GLU A 236 0.93 4.30 -8.53
N ALA A 237 1.56 4.12 -7.37
CA ALA A 237 2.68 4.96 -6.93
C ALA A 237 3.86 4.88 -7.89
N LYS A 238 4.13 3.72 -8.50
CA LYS A 238 5.19 3.60 -9.53
C LYS A 238 4.85 4.33 -10.83
N GLN A 239 3.59 4.27 -11.25
CA GLN A 239 3.17 4.68 -12.61
C GLN A 239 2.64 6.12 -12.66
N SER A 240 1.99 6.57 -11.60
CA SER A 240 1.07 7.72 -11.65
C SER A 240 1.29 8.75 -10.53
N LEU A 241 2.41 8.68 -9.80
CA LEU A 241 2.68 9.52 -8.62
C LEU A 241 2.57 11.02 -8.92
N LEU A 242 3.18 11.46 -10.03
CA LEU A 242 3.22 12.86 -10.45
C LEU A 242 2.25 13.20 -11.58
N THR A 243 1.35 12.29 -12.01
CA THR A 243 0.45 12.53 -13.15
C THR A 243 -0.42 13.78 -12.98
N ARG A 244 -1.00 13.98 -11.79
CA ARG A 244 -1.78 15.20 -11.50
C ARG A 244 -0.89 16.45 -11.43
N PHE A 245 0.30 16.32 -10.87
CA PHE A 245 1.28 17.40 -10.80
C PHE A 245 1.66 17.88 -12.21
N TYR A 246 1.95 16.96 -13.13
CA TYR A 246 2.24 17.29 -14.53
C TYR A 246 1.08 17.98 -15.24
N THR A 247 -0.15 17.58 -14.95
CA THR A 247 -1.36 18.24 -15.50
C THR A 247 -1.51 19.66 -14.97
N GLN A 248 -1.18 19.91 -13.70
CA GLN A 248 -1.17 21.26 -13.12
C GLN A 248 -0.02 22.11 -13.67
N LEU A 249 1.15 21.51 -13.86
CA LEU A 249 2.34 22.17 -14.38
C LEU A 249 2.12 22.66 -15.82
N GLY A 250 1.44 21.87 -16.66
CA GLY A 250 1.08 22.28 -18.02
C GLY A 250 0.12 23.47 -18.12
N LYS A 251 -0.51 23.87 -17.01
CA LYS A 251 -1.38 25.06 -16.93
C LYS A 251 -0.65 26.29 -16.37
N LYS A 252 0.60 26.15 -15.90
CA LYS A 252 1.35 27.25 -15.28
C LYS A 252 1.99 28.15 -16.34
N GLU A 253 1.94 29.46 -16.09
CA GLU A 253 2.60 30.47 -16.92
C GLU A 253 4.06 30.70 -16.49
N GLY A 254 4.87 31.37 -17.32
CA GLY A 254 6.30 31.59 -17.07
C GLY A 254 6.63 32.19 -15.70
N LYS A 255 5.82 33.13 -15.18
CA LYS A 255 6.03 33.70 -13.83
C LYS A 255 5.87 32.64 -12.73
N GLN A 256 4.91 31.74 -12.87
CA GLN A 256 4.67 30.67 -11.90
C GLN A 256 5.72 29.56 -12.01
N LEU A 257 6.22 29.29 -13.22
CA LEU A 257 7.33 28.37 -13.45
C LEU A 257 8.63 28.90 -12.84
N LEU A 258 8.88 30.20 -12.95
CA LEU A 258 10.01 30.86 -12.28
C LEU A 258 9.93 30.74 -10.76
N GLN A 259 8.74 30.90 -10.16
CA GLN A 259 8.55 30.71 -8.72
C GLN A 259 8.88 29.29 -8.25
N LEU A 260 8.58 28.27 -9.07
CA LEU A 260 8.98 26.89 -8.78
C LEU A 260 10.49 26.70 -8.83
N LEU A 261 11.16 27.41 -9.74
CA LEU A 261 12.60 27.36 -9.95
C LEU A 261 13.35 28.40 -9.10
N ASP A 262 12.76 28.91 -8.03
CA ASP A 262 13.44 29.87 -7.15
C ASP A 262 14.64 29.19 -6.46
N GLU A 263 15.81 29.78 -6.65
CA GLU A 263 17.09 29.26 -6.13
C GLU A 263 17.49 30.01 -4.87
N ASP A 264 18.25 29.35 -4.00
CA ASP A 264 18.92 30.04 -2.88
C ASP A 264 19.83 31.16 -3.43
N PRO A 265 19.63 32.44 -3.02
CA PRO A 265 20.46 33.57 -3.45
C PRO A 265 21.96 33.34 -3.22
N ALA A 266 22.34 32.66 -2.14
CA ALA A 266 23.73 32.34 -1.86
C ALA A 266 24.31 31.36 -2.90
N LEU A 267 23.50 30.42 -3.37
CA LEU A 267 23.89 29.44 -4.39
C LEU A 267 23.99 30.12 -5.77
N MET A 268 23.06 31.02 -6.08
CA MET A 268 23.09 31.85 -7.28
C MET A 268 24.34 32.76 -7.31
N GLU A 269 24.66 33.43 -6.21
CA GLU A 269 25.84 34.29 -6.11
C GLU A 269 27.13 33.47 -6.27
N ARG A 270 27.24 32.33 -5.58
CA ARG A 270 28.40 31.42 -5.74
C ARG A 270 28.56 30.94 -7.19
N ARG A 271 27.46 30.68 -7.90
CA ARG A 271 27.49 30.31 -9.32
C ARG A 271 28.02 31.46 -10.18
N GLN A 272 27.53 32.68 -9.97
CA GLN A 272 27.99 33.86 -10.71
C GLN A 272 29.48 34.13 -10.47
N GLN A 273 29.95 34.04 -9.23
CA GLN A 273 31.37 34.19 -8.89
C GLN A 273 32.25 33.13 -9.57
N CYS A 274 31.81 31.86 -9.59
CA CYS A 274 32.51 30.79 -10.28
C CYS A 274 32.52 30.99 -11.81
N ALA A 275 31.43 31.49 -12.39
CA ALA A 275 31.33 31.79 -13.81
C ALA A 275 32.31 32.88 -14.23
N LYS A 276 32.34 33.98 -13.48
CA LYS A 276 33.28 35.08 -13.71
C LYS A 276 34.74 34.61 -13.60
N ARG A 277 35.06 33.79 -12.60
CA ARG A 277 36.40 33.19 -12.47
C ARG A 277 36.75 32.28 -13.65
N LEU A 278 35.81 31.48 -14.13
CA LEU A 278 36.02 30.58 -15.27
C LEU A 278 36.27 31.37 -16.56
N GLU A 279 35.52 32.45 -16.80
CA GLU A 279 35.76 33.34 -17.95
C GLU A 279 37.14 33.97 -17.90
N LEU A 280 37.56 34.46 -16.73
CA LEU A 280 38.91 35.00 -16.53
C LEU A 280 39.99 33.96 -16.82
N TYR A 281 39.83 32.72 -16.35
CA TYR A 281 40.79 31.65 -16.63
C TYR A 281 40.81 31.24 -18.11
N LYS A 282 39.66 31.25 -18.80
CA LYS A 282 39.61 31.00 -20.25
C LYS A 282 40.31 32.11 -21.03
N ALA A 283 40.04 33.36 -20.71
CA ALA A 283 40.70 34.50 -21.35
C ALA A 283 42.23 34.44 -21.15
N ALA A 284 42.70 34.17 -19.92
CA ALA A 284 44.12 34.02 -19.62
C ALA A 284 44.76 32.85 -20.38
N ARG A 285 44.06 31.72 -20.50
CA ARG A 285 44.53 30.57 -21.31
C ARG A 285 44.63 30.95 -22.79
N ASP A 286 43.59 31.58 -23.34
CA ASP A 286 43.54 31.94 -24.76
C ASP A 286 44.62 33.00 -25.10
N GLU A 287 44.94 33.91 -24.16
CA GLU A 287 46.10 34.82 -24.26
C GLU A 287 47.43 34.07 -24.27
N ILE A 288 47.65 33.12 -23.34
CA ILE A 288 48.87 32.29 -23.32
C ILE A 288 49.02 31.51 -24.62
N ASP A 289 47.93 30.88 -25.10
CA ASP A 289 47.92 30.13 -26.35
C ASP A 289 48.30 31.05 -27.51
N SER A 290 47.74 32.26 -27.60
CA SER A 290 48.05 33.21 -28.67
C SER A 290 49.55 33.58 -28.78
N VAL A 291 50.25 33.64 -27.64
CA VAL A 291 51.70 33.92 -27.57
C VAL A 291 52.53 32.67 -27.89
N SER A 292 52.02 31.47 -27.60
CA SER A 292 52.71 30.22 -27.89
C SER A 292 52.79 29.89 -29.39
N TRP A 293 51.81 30.33 -30.18
CA TRP A 293 51.76 30.13 -31.63
C TRP A 293 52.53 31.21 -32.44
N THR A 294 53.11 32.20 -31.77
CA THR A 294 53.91 33.27 -32.40
C THR A 294 55.43 33.00 -32.38
N ARG A 295 55.86 31.78 -32.06
CA ARG A 295 57.24 31.28 -32.21
C ARG A 295 57.32 30.23 -33.32
#